data_AF-A0A1I5RMD1-F1
#
_entry.id   AF-A0A1I5RMD1-F1
#
_cell.length_a   1.000
_cell.length_b   1.000
_cell.length_c   1.000
_cell.angle_alpha   90.00
_cell.angle_beta   90.00
_cell.angle_gamma   90.00
#
_symmetry.space_group_name_H-M   'P 1'
#
loop_
_entity.id
_entity.type
_entity.pdbx_description
1 polymer ?
#
loop_
_entity_poly.entity_id
_entity_poly.type
_entity_poly.pdbx_seq_one_letter_code
_entity_poly.pdbx_strand_id
1 'polypeptide(L)'
;MAGYDRGIKQNVGNGTMMDTRGASWLIILVLLLFVVIAAGLLVFFNVGGIRDAVMGFLFSSKAGSNQQSEESLKLQQELKALEDEKNRLKDFENQLNTLKSQLESRQQELEQRELKLQEREKEIEELQQKLSAQFENIKDIAKLYENMEGEQAASILSEMSDNQLVIQILKNMSEEKSAEILGLMDAKKAADLTRQMAGQ
;
A
#
# COMPACT_ATOMS: atom_id res chain seq x y z
N MET A 1 -98.50 -3.31 94.45
CA MET A 1 -99.23 -3.54 93.17
C MET A 1 -98.19 -3.92 92.13
N ALA A 2 -98.16 -5.20 91.77
CA ALA A 2 -98.42 -5.73 90.41
C ALA A 2 -97.38 -5.26 89.37
N GLY A 3 -96.68 -6.12 88.63
CA GLY A 3 -96.71 -7.57 88.48
C GLY A 3 -95.51 -8.02 87.66
N TYR A 4 -95.19 -9.30 87.79
CA TYR A 4 -94.20 -10.04 87.02
C TYR A 4 -94.62 -10.18 85.55
N ASP A 5 -93.70 -10.06 84.59
CA ASP A 5 -93.50 -11.13 83.60
C ASP A 5 -92.11 -11.10 82.93
N ARG A 6 -91.73 -12.29 82.47
CA ARG A 6 -90.40 -12.87 82.22
C ARG A 6 -89.68 -12.42 80.95
N GLY A 7 -88.35 -12.61 80.98
CA GLY A 7 -87.52 -12.76 79.77
C GLY A 7 -86.01 -12.72 80.02
N ILE A 8 -85.42 -13.82 80.51
CA ILE A 8 -83.97 -14.05 80.59
C ILE A 8 -83.44 -14.52 79.21
N LYS A 9 -82.34 -13.93 78.71
CA LYS A 9 -81.11 -14.57 78.16
C LYS A 9 -80.07 -13.45 77.86
N GLN A 10 -79.10 -13.22 78.73
CA GLN A 10 -77.69 -13.63 78.60
C GLN A 10 -77.01 -13.32 77.26
N ASN A 11 -76.03 -12.38 77.25
CA ASN A 11 -74.64 -12.70 76.91
C ASN A 11 -73.67 -11.56 77.32
N VAL A 12 -72.87 -11.84 78.36
CA VAL A 12 -71.41 -11.60 78.52
C VAL A 12 -70.81 -10.55 77.56
N GLY A 13 -70.28 -9.40 77.98
CA GLY A 13 -69.32 -9.19 79.06
C GLY A 13 -67.89 -9.28 78.50
N ASN A 14 -67.26 -8.16 78.18
CA ASN A 14 -65.91 -7.80 78.65
C ASN A 14 -65.28 -6.69 77.81
N GLY A 15 -64.78 -5.68 78.53
CA GLY A 15 -64.00 -4.60 77.97
C GLY A 15 -62.64 -5.06 77.45
N THR A 16 -62.01 -4.15 76.71
CA THR A 16 -60.57 -4.19 76.46
C THR A 16 -60.01 -2.82 76.76
N MET A 17 -59.29 -2.74 77.89
CA MET A 17 -58.24 -1.76 78.07
C MET A 17 -57.24 -1.96 76.92
N MET A 18 -56.97 -0.93 76.13
CA MET A 18 -55.87 -0.97 75.16
C MET A 18 -54.57 -0.58 75.85
N ASP A 19 -53.75 -1.59 76.06
CA ASP A 19 -52.37 -1.60 76.51
C ASP A 19 -51.48 -0.81 75.52
N THR A 20 -50.85 0.28 75.97
CA THR A 20 -50.04 1.22 75.17
C THR A 20 -48.60 0.72 74.90
N ARG A 21 -48.38 -0.59 74.91
CA ARG A 21 -47.03 -1.17 74.73
C ARG A 21 -46.66 -1.49 73.28
N GLY A 22 -47.62 -1.43 72.34
CA GLY A 22 -47.40 -1.66 70.90
C GLY A 22 -47.28 -0.41 70.02
N ALA A 23 -47.56 0.80 70.55
CA ALA A 23 -47.57 2.06 69.79
C ALA A 23 -46.35 2.97 70.07
N SER A 24 -45.61 2.72 71.15
CA SER A 24 -44.44 3.54 71.51
C SER A 24 -43.29 3.42 70.52
N TRP A 25 -43.08 2.24 69.91
CA TRP A 25 -42.02 2.05 68.90
C TRP A 25 -42.32 2.78 67.59
N LEU A 26 -43.59 2.95 67.23
CA LEU A 26 -44.02 3.73 66.05
C LEU A 26 -43.73 5.22 66.25
N ILE A 27 -43.96 5.75 67.46
CA ILE A 27 -43.64 7.16 67.79
C ILE A 27 -42.12 7.38 67.71
N ILE A 28 -41.33 6.43 68.21
CA ILE A 28 -39.86 6.49 68.13
C ILE A 28 -39.41 6.43 66.66
N LEU A 29 -40.03 5.58 65.83
CA LEU A 29 -39.71 5.47 64.41
C LEU A 29 -40.03 6.76 63.65
N VAL A 30 -41.19 7.38 63.93
CA VAL A 30 -41.58 8.67 63.34
C VAL A 30 -40.66 9.80 63.80
N LEU A 31 -40.28 9.83 65.09
CA LEU A 31 -39.29 10.79 65.59
C LEU A 31 -37.92 10.61 64.94
N LEU A 32 -37.48 9.36 64.77
CA LEU A 32 -36.20 9.06 64.11
C LEU A 32 -36.23 9.50 62.64
N LEU A 33 -37.33 9.23 61.93
CA LEU A 33 -37.53 9.70 60.55
C LEU A 33 -37.50 11.23 60.48
N PHE A 34 -38.16 11.92 61.41
CA PHE A 34 -38.14 13.37 61.50
C PHE A 34 -36.72 13.91 61.72
N VAL A 35 -35.93 13.28 62.60
CA VAL A 35 -34.51 13.65 62.82
C VAL A 35 -33.67 13.44 61.57
N VAL A 36 -33.87 12.35 60.82
CA VAL A 36 -33.15 12.09 59.56
C VAL A 36 -33.50 13.13 58.50
N ILE A 37 -34.78 13.49 58.37
CA ILE A 37 -35.23 14.53 57.44
C ILE A 37 -34.68 15.90 57.84
N ALA A 38 -34.74 16.25 59.14
CA ALA A 38 -34.20 17.50 59.66
C ALA A 38 -32.68 17.60 59.43
N ALA A 39 -31.94 16.51 59.68
CA ALA A 39 -30.50 16.44 59.40
C ALA A 39 -30.21 16.58 57.89
N GLY A 40 -31.00 15.93 57.03
CA GLY A 40 -30.91 16.09 55.58
C GLY A 40 -31.18 17.52 55.12
N LEU A 41 -32.15 18.21 55.72
CA LEU A 41 -32.44 19.62 55.43
C LEU A 41 -31.31 20.54 55.89
N LEU A 42 -30.70 20.30 57.05
CA LEU A 42 -29.54 21.08 57.52
C LEU A 42 -28.35 20.97 56.56
N VAL A 43 -28.11 19.77 56.01
CA VAL A 43 -27.09 19.54 54.98
C VAL A 43 -27.46 20.23 53.66
N PHE A 44 -28.73 20.12 53.22
CA PHE A 44 -29.21 20.71 51.97
C PHE A 44 -29.14 22.25 51.98
N PHE A 45 -29.58 22.89 53.07
CA PHE A 45 -29.58 24.34 53.23
C PHE A 45 -28.21 24.92 53.63
N ASN A 46 -27.17 24.07 53.74
CA ASN A 46 -25.81 24.47 54.14
C ASN A 46 -25.77 25.36 55.39
N VAL A 47 -26.55 24.99 56.41
CA VAL A 47 -26.64 25.77 57.65
C VAL A 47 -25.33 25.63 58.43
N GLY A 48 -24.60 26.74 58.63
CA GLY A 48 -23.41 26.77 59.48
C GLY A 48 -22.21 25.93 59.01
N GLY A 49 -22.14 25.55 57.72
CA GLY A 49 -21.03 24.77 57.17
C GLY A 49 -21.09 23.25 57.42
N ILE A 50 -22.26 22.74 57.87
CA ILE A 50 -22.45 21.31 58.18
C ILE A 50 -22.27 20.42 56.94
N ARG A 51 -22.59 20.91 55.74
CA ARG A 51 -22.41 20.15 54.49
C ARG A 51 -20.95 19.75 54.27
N ASP A 52 -20.01 20.68 54.46
CA ASP A 52 -18.59 20.41 54.25
C ASP A 52 -18.02 19.49 55.34
N ALA A 53 -18.49 19.64 56.58
CA ALA A 53 -18.11 18.74 57.68
C ALA A 53 -18.61 17.30 57.46
N VAL A 54 -19.85 17.13 57.00
CA VAL A 54 -20.45 15.82 56.70
C VAL A 54 -19.81 15.19 55.47
N MET A 55 -19.57 15.95 54.39
CA MET A 55 -18.81 15.44 53.24
C MET A 55 -17.37 15.12 53.64
N GLY A 56 -16.72 15.96 54.45
CA GLY A 56 -15.39 15.68 54.99
C GLY A 56 -15.35 14.38 55.78
N PHE A 57 -16.32 14.11 56.65
CA PHE A 57 -16.38 12.88 57.44
C PHE A 57 -16.71 11.63 56.59
N LEU A 58 -17.68 11.72 55.68
CA LEU A 58 -18.08 10.60 54.81
C LEU A 58 -17.00 10.26 53.78
N PHE A 59 -16.39 11.28 53.16
CA PHE A 59 -15.40 11.12 52.08
C PHE A 59 -13.94 11.08 52.55
N SER A 60 -13.63 11.41 53.82
CA SER A 60 -12.29 11.17 54.40
C SER A 60 -12.13 9.75 54.96
N SER A 61 -13.17 8.91 54.85
CA SER A 61 -12.99 7.46 55.02
C SER A 61 -12.18 6.91 53.84
N LYS A 62 -10.93 6.57 54.14
CA LYS A 62 -9.86 6.12 53.27
C LYS A 62 -10.21 4.81 52.52
N ALA A 63 -11.09 4.88 51.52
CA ALA A 63 -11.49 3.74 50.68
C ALA A 63 -11.71 4.10 49.19
N GLY A 64 -11.60 5.38 48.78
CA GLY A 64 -11.87 5.83 47.41
C GLY A 64 -10.67 6.38 46.62
N SER A 65 -9.52 6.65 47.25
CA SER A 65 -8.43 7.40 46.59
C SER A 65 -7.39 6.53 45.86
N ASN A 66 -7.22 5.26 46.20
CA ASN A 66 -6.20 4.39 45.59
C ASN A 66 -6.69 3.64 44.33
N GLN A 67 -7.98 3.35 44.20
CA GLN A 67 -8.53 2.61 43.04
C GLN A 67 -8.70 3.49 41.79
N GLN A 68 -9.12 4.74 41.97
CA GLN A 68 -9.30 5.70 40.87
C GLN A 68 -7.97 6.16 40.24
N SER A 69 -6.87 6.08 41.01
CA SER A 69 -5.53 6.42 40.52
C SER A 69 -4.91 5.29 39.67
N GLU A 70 -5.17 4.01 39.96
CA GLU A 70 -4.59 2.91 39.17
C GLU A 70 -5.32 2.70 37.83
N GLU A 71 -6.65 2.83 37.80
CA GLU A 71 -7.45 2.67 36.59
C GLU A 71 -7.17 3.79 35.57
N SER A 72 -7.04 5.04 36.04
CA SER A 72 -6.68 6.18 35.20
C SER A 72 -5.24 6.10 34.65
N LEU A 73 -4.31 5.49 35.39
CA LEU A 73 -2.95 5.22 34.90
C LEU A 73 -2.93 4.13 33.82
N LYS A 74 -3.70 3.05 33.99
CA LYS A 74 -3.83 1.98 32.97
C LYS A 74 -4.45 2.52 31.68
N LEU A 75 -5.51 3.33 31.79
CA LEU A 75 -6.16 3.95 30.64
C LEU A 75 -5.21 4.89 29.88
N GLN A 76 -4.40 5.68 30.59
CA GLN A 76 -3.38 6.53 29.97
C GLN A 76 -2.30 5.72 29.24
N GLN A 77 -1.87 4.60 29.81
CA GLN A 77 -0.91 3.69 29.17
C GLN A 77 -1.50 3.05 27.90
N GLU A 78 -2.75 2.62 27.93
CA GLU A 78 -3.45 2.03 26.79
C GLU A 78 -3.68 3.05 25.68
N LEU A 79 -4.07 4.28 26.01
CA LEU A 79 -4.20 5.38 25.04
C LEU A 79 -2.87 5.71 24.38
N LYS A 80 -1.77 5.73 25.14
CA LYS A 80 -0.43 5.94 24.59
C LYS A 80 -0.02 4.80 23.67
N ALA A 81 -0.26 3.55 24.06
CA ALA A 81 0.04 2.38 23.23
C ALA A 81 -0.77 2.41 21.92
N LEU A 82 -2.05 2.79 21.98
CA LEU A 82 -2.92 2.93 20.82
C LEU A 82 -2.45 4.07 19.89
N GLU A 83 -1.98 5.19 20.45
CA GLU A 83 -1.41 6.30 19.69
C GLU A 83 -0.09 5.90 19.01
N ASP A 84 0.78 5.18 19.71
CA ASP A 84 2.02 4.63 19.16
C ASP A 84 1.73 3.63 18.02
N GLU A 85 0.75 2.75 18.19
CA GLU A 85 0.31 1.82 17.15
C GLU A 85 -0.28 2.54 15.93
N LYS A 86 -1.12 3.55 16.15
CA LYS A 86 -1.68 4.39 15.07
C LYS A 86 -0.58 5.10 14.29
N ASN A 87 0.42 5.64 14.98
CA ASN A 87 1.57 6.29 14.35
C ASN A 87 2.38 5.29 13.52
N ARG A 88 2.59 4.07 14.03
CA ARG A 88 3.25 2.98 13.31
C ARG A 88 2.48 2.52 12.08
N LEU A 89 1.16 2.38 12.17
CA LEU A 89 0.30 2.04 11.04
C LEU A 89 0.35 3.13 9.96
N LYS A 90 0.32 4.40 10.36
CA LYS A 90 0.46 5.53 9.44
C LYS A 90 1.82 5.52 8.73
N ASP A 91 2.90 5.20 9.44
CA ASP A 91 4.22 5.06 8.83
C ASP A 91 4.26 3.91 7.81
N PHE A 92 3.69 2.75 8.17
CA PHE A 92 3.57 1.63 7.23
C PHE A 92 2.72 1.98 6.00
N GLU A 93 1.61 2.70 6.17
CA GLU A 93 0.78 3.16 5.05
C GLU A 93 1.58 4.08 4.11
N ASN A 94 2.37 5.00 4.66
CA ASN A 94 3.24 5.87 3.87
C ASN A 94 4.32 5.09 3.13
N GLN A 95 4.93 4.10 3.77
CA GLN A 95 5.93 3.22 3.14
C GLN A 95 5.30 2.39 2.01
N LEU A 96 4.12 1.81 2.25
CA LEU A 96 3.39 1.03 1.25
C LEU A 96 3.00 1.89 0.05
N ASN A 97 2.50 3.10 0.28
CA ASN A 97 2.16 4.04 -0.79
C ASN A 97 3.40 4.45 -1.60
N THR A 98 4.53 4.69 -0.92
CA THR A 98 5.81 4.99 -1.58
C THR A 98 6.27 3.81 -2.44
N LEU A 99 6.27 2.60 -1.88
CA LEU A 99 6.70 1.39 -2.59
C LEU A 99 5.78 1.09 -3.78
N LYS A 100 4.46 1.26 -3.61
CA LYS A 100 3.48 1.12 -4.69
C LYS A 100 3.77 2.09 -5.82
N SER A 101 4.00 3.37 -5.52
CA SER A 101 4.34 4.38 -6.54
C SER A 101 5.66 4.06 -7.26
N GLN A 102 6.67 3.56 -6.53
CA GLN A 102 7.93 3.10 -7.14
C GLN A 102 7.71 1.90 -8.07
N LEU A 103 6.91 0.92 -7.66
CA LEU A 103 6.58 -0.24 -8.48
C LEU A 103 5.82 0.17 -9.74
N GLU A 104 4.86 1.06 -9.65
CA GLU A 104 4.12 1.60 -10.80
C GLU A 104 5.06 2.33 -11.77
N SER A 105 5.96 3.18 -11.25
CA SER A 105 6.95 3.88 -12.08
C SER A 105 7.93 2.91 -12.76
N ARG A 106 8.40 1.88 -12.04
CA ARG A 106 9.29 0.86 -12.60
C ARG A 106 8.57 -0.01 -13.62
N GLN A 107 7.31 -0.34 -13.40
CA GLN A 107 6.50 -1.08 -14.36
C GLN A 107 6.34 -0.31 -15.67
N GLN A 108 6.04 0.99 -15.60
CA GLN A 108 5.97 1.86 -16.78
C GLN A 108 7.33 1.98 -17.49
N GLU A 109 8.42 2.09 -16.73
CA GLU A 109 9.77 2.13 -17.31
C GLU A 109 10.10 0.82 -18.04
N LEU A 110 9.77 -0.33 -17.46
CA LEU A 110 9.98 -1.64 -18.07
C LEU A 110 9.16 -1.79 -19.36
N GLU A 111 7.88 -1.40 -19.35
CA GLU A 111 7.02 -1.44 -20.53
C GLU A 111 7.58 -0.57 -21.66
N GLN A 112 8.05 0.65 -21.34
CA GLN A 112 8.70 1.52 -22.34
C GLN A 112 10.01 0.92 -22.88
N ARG A 113 10.80 0.27 -22.03
CA ARG A 113 12.04 -0.39 -22.44
C ARG A 113 11.75 -1.61 -23.32
N GLU A 114 10.73 -2.38 -23.01
CA GLU A 114 10.29 -3.54 -23.79
C GLU A 114 9.82 -3.11 -25.18
N LEU A 115 9.00 -2.06 -25.29
CA LEU A 115 8.59 -1.50 -26.57
C LEU A 115 9.79 -1.03 -27.41
N LYS A 116 10.76 -0.35 -26.79
CA LYS A 116 11.99 0.08 -27.48
C LYS A 116 12.84 -1.09 -27.93
N LEU A 117 12.97 -2.14 -27.10
CA LEU A 117 13.70 -3.35 -27.48
C LEU A 117 13.05 -4.02 -28.68
N GLN A 118 11.73 -4.20 -28.67
CA GLN A 118 10.99 -4.78 -29.78
C GLN A 118 11.14 -3.97 -31.08
N GLU A 119 11.12 -2.63 -31.00
CA GLU A 119 11.36 -1.76 -32.16
C GLU A 119 12.79 -1.95 -32.72
N ARG A 120 13.80 -2.01 -31.85
CA ARG A 120 15.20 -2.23 -32.27
C ARG A 120 15.44 -3.62 -32.81
N GLU A 121 14.84 -4.65 -32.23
CA GLU A 121 14.90 -6.01 -32.75
C GLU A 121 14.36 -6.08 -34.17
N LYS A 122 13.20 -5.44 -34.41
CA LYS A 122 12.63 -5.35 -35.76
C LYS A 122 13.51 -4.57 -36.73
N GLU A 123 14.09 -3.44 -36.29
CA GLU A 123 15.02 -2.67 -37.12
C GLU A 123 16.25 -3.51 -37.51
N ILE A 124 16.82 -4.27 -36.56
CA ILE A 124 17.94 -5.16 -36.80
C ILE A 124 17.55 -6.26 -37.80
N GLU A 125 16.38 -6.87 -37.64
CA GLU A 125 15.90 -7.91 -38.56
C GLU A 125 15.74 -7.35 -39.98
N GLU A 126 15.13 -6.18 -40.14
CA GLU A 126 14.97 -5.51 -41.43
C GLU A 126 16.33 -5.16 -42.07
N LEU A 127 17.28 -4.67 -41.27
CA LEU A 127 18.64 -4.38 -41.74
C LEU A 127 19.38 -5.66 -42.16
N GLN A 128 19.24 -6.75 -41.41
CA GLN A 128 19.83 -8.04 -41.75
C GLN A 128 19.24 -8.60 -43.05
N GLN A 129 17.92 -8.54 -43.22
CA GLN A 129 17.26 -8.97 -44.46
C GLN A 129 17.73 -8.14 -45.66
N LYS A 130 17.81 -6.81 -45.52
CA LYS A 130 18.34 -5.92 -46.57
C LYS A 130 19.79 -6.25 -46.92
N LEU A 131 20.65 -6.44 -45.92
CA LEU A 131 22.06 -6.77 -46.14
C LEU A 131 22.21 -8.13 -46.80
N SER A 132 21.45 -9.13 -46.37
CA SER A 132 21.45 -10.47 -46.98
C SER A 132 21.00 -10.42 -48.44
N ALA A 133 19.94 -9.67 -48.75
CA ALA A 133 19.45 -9.51 -50.11
C ALA A 133 20.47 -8.79 -51.01
N GLN A 134 21.12 -7.74 -50.49
CA GLN A 134 22.20 -7.05 -51.20
C GLN A 134 23.40 -7.99 -51.43
N PHE A 135 23.79 -8.77 -50.44
CA PHE A 135 24.89 -9.72 -50.55
C PHE A 135 24.62 -10.81 -51.59
N GLU A 136 23.43 -11.42 -51.59
CA GLU A 136 23.05 -12.39 -52.61
C GLU A 136 23.00 -11.76 -54.01
N ASN A 137 22.51 -10.52 -54.13
CA ASN A 137 22.53 -9.80 -55.40
C ASN A 137 23.97 -9.58 -55.92
N ILE A 138 24.89 -9.15 -55.05
CA ILE A 138 26.31 -8.99 -55.41
C ILE A 138 26.90 -10.33 -55.85
N LYS A 139 26.57 -11.43 -55.17
CA LYS A 139 27.05 -12.77 -55.50
C LYS A 139 26.53 -13.24 -56.85
N ASP A 140 25.28 -12.96 -57.19
CA ASP A 140 24.71 -13.29 -58.49
C ASP A 140 25.35 -12.47 -59.62
N ILE A 141 25.60 -11.18 -59.37
CA ILE A 141 26.35 -10.32 -60.30
C ILE A 141 27.79 -10.84 -60.47
N ALA A 142 28.46 -11.21 -59.38
CA ALA A 142 29.81 -11.77 -59.43
C ALA A 142 29.86 -13.04 -60.28
N LYS A 143 28.92 -13.96 -60.11
CA LYS A 143 28.80 -15.16 -60.95
C LYS A 143 28.56 -14.81 -62.43
N LEU A 144 27.79 -13.77 -62.73
CA LEU A 144 27.57 -13.35 -64.12
C LEU A 144 28.90 -12.94 -64.78
N TYR A 145 29.70 -12.12 -64.10
CA TYR A 145 31.02 -11.72 -64.60
C TYR A 145 32.04 -12.86 -64.57
N GLU A 146 31.95 -13.78 -63.62
CA GLU A 146 32.82 -14.95 -63.53
C GLU A 146 32.66 -15.88 -64.73
N ASN A 147 31.43 -16.03 -65.22
CA ASN A 147 31.11 -16.82 -66.42
C ASN A 147 31.32 -16.05 -67.74
N MET A 148 31.78 -14.80 -67.67
CA MET A 148 32.09 -13.98 -68.83
C MET A 148 33.57 -14.16 -69.23
N GLU A 149 33.87 -13.93 -70.51
CA GLU A 149 35.26 -13.89 -71.00
C GLU A 149 36.05 -12.79 -70.27
N GLY A 150 37.29 -13.09 -69.88
CA GLY A 150 38.10 -12.24 -69.01
C GLY A 150 38.29 -10.83 -69.55
N GLU A 151 38.60 -10.68 -70.84
CA GLU A 151 38.80 -9.38 -71.48
C GLU A 151 37.52 -8.54 -71.51
N GLN A 152 36.36 -9.19 -71.72
CA GLN A 152 35.07 -8.50 -71.73
C GLN A 152 34.69 -8.03 -70.33
N ALA A 153 34.84 -8.90 -69.32
CA ALA A 153 34.59 -8.55 -67.94
C ALA A 153 35.52 -7.43 -67.47
N ALA A 154 36.82 -7.50 -67.79
CA ALA A 154 37.79 -6.46 -67.47
C ALA A 154 37.45 -5.12 -68.13
N SER A 155 37.05 -5.12 -69.40
CA SER A 155 36.62 -3.90 -70.10
C SER A 155 35.39 -3.28 -69.46
N ILE A 156 34.36 -4.06 -69.14
CA ILE A 156 33.11 -3.55 -68.56
C ILE A 156 33.35 -3.02 -67.13
N LEU A 157 34.07 -3.77 -66.29
CA LEU A 157 34.34 -3.38 -64.91
C LEU A 157 35.30 -2.19 -64.82
N SER A 158 36.19 -1.99 -65.81
CA SER A 158 37.10 -0.83 -65.85
C SER A 158 36.35 0.48 -66.07
N GLU A 159 35.28 0.46 -66.85
CA GLU A 159 34.41 1.60 -67.13
C GLU A 159 33.45 1.93 -65.97
N MET A 160 33.35 1.05 -64.96
CA MET A 160 32.49 1.29 -63.81
C MET A 160 33.10 2.37 -62.90
N SER A 161 32.31 3.42 -62.66
CA SER A 161 32.70 4.54 -61.77
C SER A 161 32.77 4.15 -60.30
N ASP A 162 31.96 3.17 -59.90
CA ASP A 162 31.89 2.71 -58.50
C ASP A 162 32.94 1.61 -58.25
N ASN A 163 34.13 2.03 -57.83
CA ASN A 163 35.21 1.11 -57.45
C ASN A 163 34.79 0.17 -56.31
N GLN A 164 33.93 0.61 -55.40
CA GLN A 164 33.52 -0.22 -54.26
C GLN A 164 32.66 -1.40 -54.73
N LEU A 165 31.76 -1.15 -55.68
CA LEU A 165 30.97 -2.22 -56.31
C LEU A 165 31.88 -3.18 -57.10
N VAL A 166 32.83 -2.66 -57.88
CA VAL A 166 33.80 -3.51 -58.61
C VAL A 166 34.58 -4.40 -57.63
N ILE A 167 35.04 -3.83 -56.52
CA ILE A 167 35.73 -4.59 -55.46
C ILE A 167 34.84 -5.68 -54.88
N GLN A 168 33.57 -5.37 -54.59
CA GLN A 168 32.61 -6.34 -54.07
C GLN A 168 32.37 -7.48 -55.07
N ILE A 169 32.24 -7.18 -56.36
CA ILE A 169 32.08 -8.18 -57.43
C ILE A 169 33.33 -9.08 -57.50
N LEU A 170 34.52 -8.49 -57.59
CA LEU A 170 35.81 -9.22 -57.65
C LEU A 170 36.04 -10.10 -56.41
N LYS A 171 35.68 -9.63 -55.21
CA LYS A 171 35.82 -10.41 -53.97
C LYS A 171 34.83 -11.58 -53.84
N ASN A 172 33.76 -11.60 -54.63
CA ASN A 172 32.71 -12.63 -54.56
C ASN A 172 32.71 -13.60 -55.75
N MET A 173 33.69 -13.52 -56.65
CA MET A 173 33.99 -14.54 -57.67
C MET A 173 35.20 -15.39 -57.24
N SER A 174 35.56 -16.43 -58.02
CA SER A 174 36.78 -17.20 -57.76
C SER A 174 38.04 -16.33 -57.85
N GLU A 175 39.04 -16.68 -57.04
CA GLU A 175 40.34 -15.99 -57.01
C GLU A 175 41.03 -15.99 -58.39
N GLU A 176 40.90 -17.10 -59.13
CA GLU A 176 41.46 -17.24 -60.48
C GLU A 176 40.83 -16.24 -61.46
N LYS A 177 39.49 -16.18 -61.52
CA LYS A 177 38.80 -15.20 -62.37
C LYS A 177 39.04 -13.77 -61.95
N SER A 178 39.08 -13.49 -60.65
CA SER A 178 39.41 -12.15 -60.17
C SER A 178 40.84 -11.74 -60.56
N ALA A 179 41.80 -12.66 -60.50
CA ALA A 179 43.19 -12.40 -60.90
C ALA A 179 43.33 -12.20 -62.41
N GLU A 180 42.65 -13.03 -63.21
CA GLU A 180 42.58 -12.90 -64.66
C GLU A 180 42.04 -11.51 -65.05
N ILE A 181 40.87 -11.13 -64.51
CA ILE A 181 40.23 -9.84 -64.79
C ILE A 181 41.13 -8.67 -64.37
N LEU A 182 41.70 -8.70 -63.16
CA LEU A 182 42.62 -7.64 -62.70
C LEU A 182 43.88 -7.54 -63.57
N GLY A 183 44.39 -8.67 -64.06
CA GLY A 183 45.55 -8.70 -64.97
C GLY A 183 45.26 -8.14 -66.36
N LEU A 184 44.00 -8.17 -66.79
CA LEU A 184 43.53 -7.63 -68.07
C LEU A 184 43.07 -6.16 -67.99
N MET A 185 43.03 -5.57 -66.79
CA MET A 185 42.74 -4.14 -66.58
C MET A 185 43.97 -3.25 -66.80
N ASP A 186 43.75 -1.93 -66.93
CA ASP A 186 44.85 -0.96 -66.88
C ASP A 186 45.59 -1.04 -65.53
N ALA A 187 46.93 -1.02 -65.60
CA ALA A 187 47.79 -1.20 -64.43
C ALA A 187 47.50 -0.19 -63.31
N LYS A 188 47.11 1.06 -63.62
CA LYS A 188 46.77 2.05 -62.60
C LYS A 188 45.45 1.72 -61.92
N LYS A 189 44.43 1.33 -62.70
CA LYS A 189 43.12 0.95 -62.18
C LYS A 189 43.22 -0.31 -61.32
N ALA A 190 43.91 -1.34 -61.79
CA ALA A 190 44.14 -2.57 -61.02
C ALA A 190 44.86 -2.28 -59.70
N ALA A 191 45.95 -1.50 -59.73
CA ALA A 191 46.66 -1.10 -58.53
C ALA A 191 45.79 -0.29 -57.55
N ASP A 192 44.92 0.58 -58.06
CA ASP A 192 43.98 1.35 -57.24
C ASP A 192 42.93 0.47 -56.56
N LEU A 193 42.31 -0.44 -57.29
CA LEU A 193 41.36 -1.41 -56.74
C LEU A 193 42.02 -2.29 -55.68
N THR A 194 43.22 -2.80 -55.93
CA THR A 194 43.96 -3.63 -54.96
C THR A 194 44.35 -2.85 -53.70
N ARG A 195 44.74 -1.57 -53.81
CA ARG A 195 44.99 -0.72 -52.62
C ARG A 195 43.73 -0.56 -51.78
N GLN A 196 42.61 -0.23 -52.42
CA GLN A 196 41.33 -0.07 -51.73
C GLN A 196 40.85 -1.39 -51.09
N MET A 197 41.09 -2.54 -51.73
CA MET A 197 40.82 -3.86 -51.15
C MET A 197 41.65 -4.13 -49.88
N ALA A 198 42.90 -3.67 -49.85
CA ALA A 198 43.78 -3.78 -48.69
C ALA A 198 43.44 -2.80 -47.56
N GLY A 199 42.46 -1.90 -47.77
CA GLY A 199 42.05 -0.88 -46.80
C GLY A 199 43.05 0.27 -46.67
N GLN A 200 43.83 0.55 -47.73
CA GLN A 200 44.82 1.63 -47.78
C GLN A 200 44.35 2.80 -48.64
#